data_AF-A0A524QT31-F1
#
_entry.id   AF-A0A524QT31-F1
#
_cell.length_a   1.000
_cell.length_b   1.000
_cell.length_c   1.000
_cell.angle_alpha   90.00
_cell.angle_beta   90.00
_cell.angle_gamma   90.00
#
_symmetry.space_group_name_H-M   'P 1'
#
loop_
_entity.id
_entity.type
_entity.pdbx_description
1 polymer ?
#
loop_
_entity_poly.entity_id
_entity_poly.type
_entity_poly.pdbx_seq_one_letter_code
_entity_poly.pdbx_strand_id
1 'polypeptide(L)'
;MKRTISVHIGERGRPVGYLHYNQEGVRESASFEYDPRWLEHPERFAIEPLLRLVSGPQYHKRANTHDSIFHGAIADTAPDGWGKRVIYRDHVKRRAAEKAEKGDSSSLPLGGMDYLLAVDDRSRVGALRFRDESGVFQRASGEGRRQTPPHVSLAQLIASSRAVETDQETLADLEYLR
;
A
#
# COMPACT_ATOMS: atom_id res chain seq x y z
N MET A 1 -14.00 3.69 -9.29
CA MET A 1 -13.80 2.63 -8.28
C MET A 1 -13.86 3.27 -6.90
N LYS A 2 -14.69 2.75 -6.00
CA LYS A 2 -14.77 3.18 -4.60
C LYS A 2 -14.31 2.04 -3.70
N ARG A 3 -13.48 2.34 -2.72
CA ARG A 3 -12.93 1.38 -1.75
C ARG A 3 -12.98 1.96 -0.34
N THR A 4 -13.14 1.07 0.65
CA THR A 4 -13.08 1.44 2.07
C THR A 4 -12.18 0.45 2.78
N ILE A 5 -11.01 0.92 3.18
CA ILE A 5 -9.99 0.10 3.82
C ILE A 5 -10.00 0.39 5.30
N SER A 6 -10.12 -0.65 6.12
CA SER A 6 -9.98 -0.50 7.57
C SER A 6 -8.51 -0.28 7.93
N VAL A 7 -8.24 0.76 8.72
CA VAL A 7 -6.92 1.16 9.20
C VAL A 7 -6.77 0.73 10.65
N HIS A 8 -5.71 -0.02 10.91
CA HIS A 8 -5.41 -0.62 12.20
C HIS A 8 -4.02 -0.18 12.66
N ILE A 9 -3.75 -0.28 13.97
CA ILE A 9 -2.45 0.05 14.53
C ILE A 9 -1.86 -1.07 15.39
N GLY A 10 -0.55 -1.26 15.24
CA GLY A 10 0.26 -2.18 16.02
C GLY A 10 0.05 -3.66 15.69
N GLU A 11 0.82 -4.52 16.36
CA GLU A 11 0.82 -5.96 16.13
C GLU A 11 -0.54 -6.61 16.38
N ARG A 12 -1.26 -6.14 17.41
CA ARG A 12 -2.62 -6.61 17.73
C ARG A 12 -3.67 -6.16 16.72
N GLY A 13 -3.31 -5.27 15.78
CA GLY A 13 -4.22 -4.75 14.78
C GLY A 13 -5.42 -4.06 15.41
N ARG A 14 -5.20 -3.11 16.33
CA ARG A 14 -6.30 -2.39 16.96
C ARG A 14 -6.97 -1.45 15.92
N PRO A 15 -8.29 -1.48 15.74
CA PRO A 15 -8.96 -0.59 14.79
C PRO A 15 -8.76 0.88 15.18
N VAL A 16 -8.41 1.72 14.21
CA VAL A 16 -8.24 3.17 14.40
C VAL A 16 -9.23 3.96 13.57
N GLY A 17 -9.52 3.50 12.35
CA GLY A 17 -10.42 4.21 11.45
C GLY A 17 -10.54 3.55 10.09
N TYR A 18 -11.03 4.33 9.14
CA TYR A 18 -11.33 3.90 7.79
C TYR A 18 -10.71 4.89 6.79
N LEU A 19 -10.05 4.34 5.79
CA LEU A 19 -9.55 5.07 4.63
C LEU A 19 -10.54 4.86 3.49
N HIS A 20 -11.25 5.92 3.12
CA HIS A 20 -12.14 5.93 1.97
C HIS A 20 -11.37 6.42 0.75
N TYR A 21 -11.48 5.69 -0.35
CA TYR A 21 -10.78 6.00 -1.60
C TYR A 21 -11.76 5.98 -2.76
N ASN A 22 -11.70 7.00 -3.60
CA ASN A 22 -12.44 7.08 -4.86
C ASN A 22 -11.47 7.35 -6.02
N GLN A 23 -11.69 6.65 -7.12
CA GLN A 23 -10.96 6.83 -8.37
C GLN A 23 -11.91 6.89 -9.55
N GLU A 24 -11.86 7.98 -10.29
CA GLU A 24 -12.66 8.26 -11.49
C GLU A 24 -11.70 8.56 -12.65
N GLY A 25 -11.40 7.54 -13.45
CA GLY A 25 -10.33 7.61 -14.45
C GLY A 25 -8.98 7.87 -13.78
N VAL A 26 -8.38 9.02 -14.09
CA VAL A 26 -7.09 9.46 -13.55
C VAL A 26 -7.24 10.28 -12.26
N ARG A 27 -8.47 10.69 -11.91
CA ARG A 27 -8.71 11.49 -10.71
C ARG A 27 -8.86 10.57 -9.51
N GLU A 28 -8.09 10.84 -8.47
CA GLU A 28 -8.13 10.10 -7.21
C GLU A 28 -8.44 11.05 -6.05
N SER A 29 -9.20 10.57 -5.08
CA SER A 29 -9.42 11.25 -3.81
C SER A 29 -9.44 10.26 -2.66
N ALA A 30 -8.97 10.71 -1.50
CA ALA A 30 -8.99 9.93 -0.29
C ALA A 30 -9.44 10.78 0.91
N SER A 31 -10.14 10.14 1.84
CA SER A 31 -10.44 10.71 3.15
C SER A 31 -10.20 9.66 4.23
N PHE A 32 -9.92 10.15 5.43
CA PHE A 32 -9.78 9.30 6.60
C PHE A 32 -10.84 9.67 7.63
N GLU A 33 -11.45 8.66 8.23
CA GLU A 33 -12.42 8.80 9.30
C GLU A 33 -12.00 7.94 10.49
N TYR A 34 -11.92 8.52 11.69
CA TYR A 34 -11.64 7.74 12.90
C TYR A 34 -12.82 6.81 13.24
N ASP A 35 -12.51 5.61 13.69
CA ASP A 35 -13.52 4.70 14.24
C ASP A 35 -14.07 5.31 15.54
N PRO A 36 -15.39 5.36 15.76
CA PRO A 36 -15.98 5.90 16.99
C PRO A 36 -15.37 5.27 18.26
N ARG A 37 -15.03 3.98 18.22
CA ARG A 37 -14.40 3.28 19.35
C ARG A 37 -12.98 3.78 19.61
N TRP A 38 -12.26 4.25 18.59
CA TRP A 38 -10.96 4.90 18.78
C TRP A 38 -11.12 6.29 19.39
N LEU A 39 -12.12 7.05 18.94
CA LEU A 39 -12.42 8.37 19.51
C LEU A 39 -12.82 8.33 20.99
N GLU A 40 -13.29 7.20 21.48
CA GLU A 40 -13.62 6.97 22.90
C GLU A 40 -12.51 6.26 23.68
N HIS A 41 -11.51 5.70 22.99
CA HIS A 41 -10.48 4.88 23.61
C HIS A 41 -9.59 5.69 24.58
N PRO A 42 -9.21 5.15 25.75
CA PRO A 42 -8.37 5.88 26.72
C PRO A 42 -6.95 6.16 26.19
N GLU A 43 -6.40 5.25 25.38
CA GLU A 43 -5.08 5.40 24.73
C GLU A 43 -5.18 6.06 23.34
N ARG A 44 -6.25 6.80 23.05
CA ARG A 44 -6.42 7.43 21.74
C ARG A 44 -5.40 8.54 21.52
N PHE A 45 -4.99 8.69 20.27
CA PHE A 45 -4.19 9.82 19.82
C PHE A 45 -4.45 10.09 18.34
N ALA A 46 -4.15 11.31 17.91
CA ALA A 46 -4.19 11.69 16.50
C ALA A 46 -3.02 11.01 15.76
N ILE A 47 -3.29 10.23 14.72
CA ILE A 47 -2.23 9.48 14.00
C ILE A 47 -1.28 10.39 13.22
N GLU A 48 -1.67 11.63 12.96
CA GLU A 48 -0.76 12.71 12.54
C GLU A 48 -1.19 14.05 13.17
N PRO A 49 -0.30 15.05 13.24
CA PRO A 49 -0.61 16.33 13.87
C PRO A 49 -1.80 17.10 13.28
N LEU A 50 -2.06 16.95 11.98
CA LEU A 50 -3.14 17.67 11.28
C LEU A 50 -4.48 16.92 11.24
N LEU A 51 -4.50 15.66 11.70
CA LEU A 51 -5.68 14.81 11.66
C LEU A 51 -6.38 14.76 13.01
N ARG A 52 -7.26 15.75 13.24
CA ARG A 52 -7.94 15.98 14.51
C ARG A 52 -8.80 14.79 14.92
N LEU A 53 -8.87 14.49 16.22
CA LEU A 53 -9.73 13.46 16.80
C LEU A 53 -11.20 13.89 16.81
N VAL A 54 -11.80 13.92 15.62
CA VAL A 54 -13.20 14.26 15.40
C VAL A 54 -13.87 13.17 14.57
N SER A 55 -15.20 13.05 14.71
CA SER A 55 -16.03 12.19 13.88
C SER A 55 -16.12 12.71 12.46
N GLY A 56 -16.36 11.80 11.51
CA GLY A 56 -16.58 12.13 10.11
C GLY A 56 -15.30 12.15 9.26
N PRO A 57 -15.46 12.13 7.93
CA PRO A 57 -14.36 12.06 6.99
C PRO A 57 -13.56 13.38 6.95
N GLN A 58 -12.24 13.24 7.06
CA GLN A 58 -11.28 14.33 6.94
C GLN A 58 -10.43 14.14 5.69
N TYR A 59 -10.29 15.20 4.90
CA TYR A 59 -9.58 15.19 3.62
C TYR A 59 -8.20 15.83 3.75
N HIS A 60 -7.21 15.26 3.07
CA HIS A 60 -5.88 15.83 2.99
C HIS A 60 -5.84 16.93 1.91
N LYS A 61 -5.36 18.13 2.28
CA LYS A 61 -5.22 19.23 1.32
C LYS A 61 -3.84 19.15 0.66
N ARG A 62 -3.84 18.68 -0.59
CA ARG A 62 -2.65 18.64 -1.44
C ARG A 62 -2.17 20.06 -1.76
N ALA A 63 -0.87 20.32 -1.66
CA ALA A 63 -0.31 21.62 -2.07
C ALA A 63 -0.07 21.65 -3.58
N ASN A 64 0.28 20.51 -4.19
CA ASN A 64 0.45 20.37 -5.63
C ASN A 64 -0.06 19.00 -6.16
N THR A 65 0.03 18.80 -7.48
CA THR A 65 -0.44 17.58 -8.16
C THR A 65 0.46 16.36 -8.01
N HIS A 66 1.65 16.49 -7.43
CA HIS A 66 2.58 15.41 -7.12
C HIS A 66 2.49 14.94 -5.67
N ASP A 67 1.92 15.75 -4.77
CA ASP A 67 1.71 15.37 -3.36
C ASP A 67 0.75 14.20 -3.24
N SER A 68 0.94 13.40 -2.19
CA SER A 68 0.04 12.29 -1.88
C SER A 68 -1.41 12.77 -1.70
N ILE A 69 -2.37 11.96 -2.14
CA ILE A 69 -3.79 12.16 -1.82
C ILE A 69 -4.11 11.77 -0.37
N PHE A 70 -3.23 10.99 0.26
CA PHE A 70 -3.39 10.48 1.60
C PHE A 70 -2.83 11.46 2.64
N HIS A 71 -3.38 11.41 3.84
CA HIS A 71 -2.77 12.03 5.03
C HIS A 71 -1.34 11.51 5.23
N GLY A 72 -0.46 12.34 5.77
CA GLY A 72 0.99 12.09 5.85
C GLY A 72 1.31 10.76 6.52
N ALA A 73 0.71 10.47 7.67
CA ALA A 73 0.93 9.20 8.37
C ALA A 73 0.56 7.96 7.52
N ILE A 74 -0.39 8.07 6.60
CA ILE A 74 -0.75 6.99 5.66
C ILE A 74 0.20 7.01 4.46
N ALA A 75 0.51 8.19 3.93
CA ALA A 75 1.40 8.38 2.80
C ALA A 75 2.82 7.84 3.09
N ASP A 76 3.31 7.99 4.31
CA ASP A 76 4.62 7.49 4.76
C ASP A 76 4.73 5.96 4.74
N THR A 77 3.59 5.25 4.70
CA THR A 77 3.56 3.78 4.56
C THR A 77 3.59 3.30 3.11
N ALA A 78 3.39 4.21 2.16
CA ALA A 78 3.40 3.91 0.73
C ALA A 78 4.86 3.67 0.25
N PRO A 79 5.06 2.95 -0.86
CA PRO A 79 6.40 2.69 -1.36
C PRO A 79 7.02 3.98 -1.92
N ASP A 80 8.34 4.08 -1.80
CA ASP A 80 9.12 5.16 -2.40
C ASP A 80 9.17 5.05 -3.94
N GLY A 81 9.93 5.94 -4.59
CA GLY A 81 10.06 5.93 -6.05
C GLY A 81 10.64 4.64 -6.63
N TRP A 82 11.55 3.97 -5.91
CA TRP A 82 12.14 2.71 -6.35
C TRP A 82 11.16 1.55 -6.16
N GLY A 83 10.50 1.47 -5.00
CA GLY A 83 9.47 0.46 -4.73
C GLY A 83 8.28 0.56 -5.69
N LYS A 84 7.82 1.79 -5.99
CA LYS A 84 6.80 2.03 -7.03
C LYS A 84 7.23 1.49 -8.38
N ARG A 85 8.51 1.65 -8.76
CA ARG A 85 9.04 1.10 -10.00
C ARG A 85 8.99 -0.42 -10.02
N VAL A 86 9.41 -1.10 -8.95
CA VAL A 86 9.33 -2.57 -8.84
C VAL A 86 7.88 -3.04 -9.01
N ILE A 87 6.93 -2.45 -8.27
CA ILE A 87 5.51 -2.80 -8.32
C ILE A 87 4.93 -2.57 -9.73
N TYR A 88 5.26 -1.44 -10.35
CA TYR A 88 4.82 -1.11 -11.70
C TYR A 88 5.33 -2.13 -12.73
N ARG A 89 6.60 -2.53 -12.65
CA ARG A 89 7.20 -3.51 -13.56
C ARG A 89 6.59 -4.90 -13.38
N ASP A 90 6.36 -5.33 -12.14
CA ASP A 90 5.65 -6.59 -11.83
C ASP A 90 4.27 -6.60 -12.49
N HIS A 91 3.51 -5.52 -12.30
CA HIS A 91 2.19 -5.37 -12.90
C HIS A 91 2.23 -5.43 -14.44
N VAL A 92 3.13 -4.67 -15.09
CA VAL A 92 3.25 -4.65 -16.55
C VAL A 92 3.64 -6.02 -17.12
N LYS A 93 4.63 -6.71 -16.54
CA LYS A 93 5.07 -8.02 -17.03
C LYS A 93 4.01 -9.09 -16.83
N ARG A 94 3.32 -9.12 -15.68
CA ARG A 94 2.23 -10.07 -15.43
C ARG A 94 1.08 -9.86 -16.41
N ARG A 95 0.69 -8.60 -16.64
CA ARG A 95 -0.33 -8.25 -17.64
C ARG A 95 0.06 -8.72 -19.03
N ALA A 96 1.32 -8.55 -19.43
CA ALA A 96 1.79 -9.01 -20.73
C ALA A 96 1.76 -10.55 -20.86
N ALA A 97 2.14 -11.27 -19.80
CA ALA A 97 2.05 -12.74 -19.76
C ALA A 97 0.59 -13.22 -19.83
N GLU A 98 -0.30 -12.64 -19.03
CA GLU A 98 -1.73 -12.95 -19.04
C GLU A 98 -2.37 -12.70 -20.41
N LYS A 99 -2.00 -11.58 -21.07
CA LYS A 99 -2.45 -11.28 -22.43
C LYS A 99 -1.97 -12.32 -23.44
N ALA A 100 -0.73 -12.78 -23.31
CA ALA A 100 -0.16 -13.80 -24.19
C ALA A 100 -0.85 -15.16 -24.01
N GLU A 101 -1.23 -15.52 -22.77
CA GLU A 101 -1.91 -16.78 -22.47
C GLU A 101 -3.41 -16.76 -22.81
N LYS A 102 -4.11 -15.66 -22.50
CA LYS A 102 -5.59 -15.62 -22.46
C LYS A 102 -6.20 -14.68 -23.49
N GLY A 103 -5.39 -13.95 -24.27
CA GLY A 103 -5.85 -13.05 -25.33
C GLY A 103 -6.53 -11.75 -24.85
N ASP A 104 -6.87 -11.66 -23.56
CA ASP A 104 -7.45 -10.47 -22.93
C ASP A 104 -6.60 -10.05 -21.71
N SER A 105 -6.50 -8.74 -21.48
CA SER A 105 -5.89 -8.19 -20.27
C SER A 105 -6.75 -7.02 -19.79
N SER A 106 -7.60 -7.28 -18.81
CA SER A 106 -8.54 -6.30 -18.25
C SER A 106 -7.99 -5.53 -17.05
N SER A 107 -6.71 -5.72 -16.69
CA SER A 107 -6.11 -5.09 -15.52
C SER A 107 -6.07 -3.56 -15.69
N LEU A 108 -6.75 -2.84 -14.79
CA LEU A 108 -6.75 -1.38 -14.74
C LEU A 108 -5.34 -0.85 -14.43
N PRO A 109 -5.02 0.39 -14.84
CA PRO A 109 -3.81 1.06 -14.40
C PRO A 109 -3.76 1.14 -12.86
N LEU A 110 -2.57 0.95 -12.29
CA LEU A 110 -2.34 1.08 -10.85
C LEU A 110 -2.67 2.51 -10.38
N GLY A 111 -3.56 2.62 -9.39
CA GLY A 111 -3.85 3.86 -8.67
C GLY A 111 -3.08 3.97 -7.35
N GLY A 112 -3.24 5.09 -6.64
CA GLY A 112 -2.58 5.32 -5.35
C GLY A 112 -2.88 4.26 -4.30
N MET A 113 -4.12 3.74 -4.28
CA MET A 113 -4.50 2.65 -3.37
C MET A 113 -3.76 1.34 -3.69
N ASP A 114 -3.51 1.02 -4.96
CA ASP A 114 -2.84 -0.23 -5.33
C ASP A 114 -1.38 -0.22 -4.87
N TYR A 115 -0.70 0.92 -4.97
CA TYR A 115 0.65 1.08 -4.42
C TYR A 115 0.68 0.99 -2.90
N LEU A 116 -0.27 1.65 -2.21
CA LEU A 116 -0.36 1.60 -0.75
C LEU A 116 -0.53 0.17 -0.23
N LEU A 117 -1.38 -0.62 -0.89
CA LEU A 117 -1.68 -2.00 -0.49
C LEU A 117 -0.69 -3.04 -1.06
N ALA A 118 0.26 -2.63 -1.90
CA ALA A 118 1.29 -3.53 -2.42
C ALA A 118 2.45 -3.78 -1.45
N VAL A 119 2.64 -2.90 -0.45
CA VAL A 119 3.74 -3.00 0.53
C VAL A 119 3.44 -4.07 1.57
N ASP A 120 4.42 -4.88 1.94
CA ASP A 120 4.31 -5.88 3.02
C ASP A 120 3.83 -5.25 4.35
N ASP A 121 2.90 -5.95 5.02
CA ASP A 121 2.21 -5.45 6.22
C ASP A 121 3.14 -5.32 7.43
N ARG A 122 4.20 -6.13 7.49
CA ARG A 122 5.11 -6.20 8.64
C ARG A 122 6.36 -5.35 8.49
N SER A 123 6.76 -5.06 7.26
CA SER A 123 8.00 -4.32 6.96
C SER A 123 7.77 -2.87 6.53
N ARG A 124 6.52 -2.46 6.28
CA ARG A 124 6.20 -1.04 6.03
C ARG A 124 6.59 -0.16 7.21
N VAL A 125 6.85 1.11 6.91
CA VAL A 125 7.20 2.11 7.91
C VAL A 125 6.03 2.35 8.87
N GLY A 126 6.34 2.49 10.15
CA GLY A 126 5.37 2.80 11.19
C GLY A 126 4.57 1.60 11.67
N ALA A 127 3.41 1.86 12.26
CA ALA A 127 2.57 0.84 12.89
C ALA A 127 1.20 0.67 12.23
N LEU A 128 0.93 1.41 11.15
CA LEU A 128 -0.36 1.36 10.47
C LEU A 128 -0.46 0.14 9.56
N ARG A 129 -1.58 -0.55 9.66
CA ARG A 129 -1.89 -1.78 8.94
C ARG A 129 -3.21 -1.62 8.21
N PHE A 130 -3.30 -2.22 7.04
CA PHE A 130 -4.47 -2.05 6.15
C PHE A 130 -5.17 -3.37 5.96
N ARG A 131 -6.48 -3.37 6.21
CA ARG A 131 -7.33 -4.54 6.06
C ARG A 131 -8.47 -4.21 5.12
N ASP A 132 -8.60 -5.02 4.07
CA ASP A 132 -9.56 -4.79 3.00
C ASP A 132 -11.01 -4.98 3.46
N GLU A 133 -11.91 -4.76 2.53
CA GLU A 133 -13.36 -4.90 2.70
C GLU A 133 -13.78 -6.32 3.12
N SER A 134 -12.96 -7.34 2.85
CA SER A 134 -13.19 -8.74 3.25
C SER A 134 -12.66 -9.08 4.65
N GLY A 135 -12.01 -8.11 5.32
CA GLY A 135 -11.41 -8.34 6.64
C GLY A 135 -10.03 -8.98 6.57
N VAL A 136 -9.36 -8.95 5.42
CA VAL A 136 -8.01 -9.54 5.23
C VAL A 136 -6.94 -8.44 5.25
N PHE A 137 -5.94 -8.61 6.13
CA PHE A 137 -4.77 -7.73 6.15
C PHE A 137 -4.00 -7.85 4.84
N GLN A 138 -3.88 -6.73 4.13
CA GLN A 138 -3.23 -6.69 2.82
C GLN A 138 -1.74 -6.91 2.98
N ARG A 139 -1.21 -7.87 2.23
CA ARG A 139 0.21 -8.28 2.27
C ARG A 139 0.68 -8.76 3.65
N ALA A 140 -0.23 -9.23 4.50
CA ALA A 140 0.13 -10.04 5.65
C ALA A 140 0.46 -11.45 5.16
N SER A 141 1.75 -11.75 4.98
CA SER A 141 2.19 -13.11 4.68
C SER A 141 1.78 -14.07 5.80
N GLY A 142 1.41 -15.31 5.45
CA GLY A 142 1.19 -16.38 6.42
C GLY A 142 2.47 -16.68 7.22
N GLU A 143 2.31 -17.27 8.42
CA GLU A 143 3.45 -17.61 9.28
C GLU A 143 4.54 -18.38 8.51
N GLY A 144 5.80 -17.94 8.68
CA GLY A 144 6.96 -18.55 8.02
C GLY A 144 7.26 -18.07 6.60
N ARG A 145 6.36 -17.29 5.97
CA ARG A 145 6.64 -16.60 4.70
C ARG A 145 6.89 -15.12 5.02
N ARG A 146 8.07 -14.61 4.70
CA ARG A 146 8.27 -13.16 4.57
C ARG A 146 8.14 -12.83 3.09
N GLN A 147 7.35 -11.82 2.75
CA GLN A 147 7.36 -11.25 1.39
C GLN A 147 8.66 -10.45 1.21
N THR A 148 9.07 -9.70 2.23
CA THR A 148 10.38 -9.05 2.24
C THR A 148 11.53 -10.07 2.30
N PRO A 149 12.50 -10.01 1.38
CA PRO A 149 13.70 -10.84 1.41
C PRO A 149 14.38 -10.86 2.78
N PRO A 150 14.76 -12.04 3.30
CA PRO A 150 15.50 -12.09 4.55
C PRO A 150 16.90 -11.50 4.35
N HIS A 151 17.41 -10.82 5.38
CA HIS A 151 18.74 -10.16 5.36
C HIS A 151 19.90 -11.11 4.99
N VAL A 152 19.70 -12.42 5.00
CA VAL A 152 20.73 -13.44 4.74
C VAL A 152 20.96 -13.74 3.25
N SER A 153 20.12 -13.27 2.31
CA SER A 153 20.30 -13.48 0.86
C SER A 153 20.74 -12.20 0.12
N LEU A 154 21.82 -11.58 0.60
CA LEU A 154 22.33 -10.31 0.04
C LEU A 154 22.73 -10.42 -1.42
N ALA A 155 23.31 -11.56 -1.84
CA ALA A 155 23.75 -11.75 -3.22
C ALA A 155 22.56 -11.71 -4.20
N GLN A 156 21.47 -12.39 -3.87
CA GLN A 156 20.24 -12.38 -4.67
C GLN A 156 19.58 -11.01 -4.66
N LEU A 157 19.53 -10.35 -3.49
CA LEU A 157 19.01 -8.98 -3.38
C LEU A 157 19.75 -8.01 -4.31
N ILE A 158 21.08 -8.01 -4.27
CA ILE A 158 21.90 -7.15 -5.14
C ILE A 158 21.68 -7.48 -6.61
N ALA A 159 21.62 -8.77 -6.96
CA ALA A 159 21.41 -9.20 -8.35
C ALA A 159 20.04 -8.75 -8.88
N SER A 160 18.96 -9.03 -8.16
CA SER A 160 17.61 -8.66 -8.56
C SER A 160 17.41 -7.14 -8.57
N SER A 161 17.96 -6.40 -7.60
CA SER A 161 17.92 -4.93 -7.60
C SER A 161 18.63 -4.34 -8.82
N ARG A 162 19.83 -4.83 -9.15
CA ARG A 162 20.56 -4.40 -10.35
C ARG A 162 19.77 -4.70 -11.62
N ALA A 163 19.15 -5.88 -11.70
CA ALA A 163 18.35 -6.24 -12.86
C ALA A 163 17.20 -5.24 -13.09
N VAL A 164 16.54 -4.77 -12.03
CA VAL A 164 15.51 -3.72 -12.14
C VAL A 164 16.08 -2.37 -12.58
N GLU A 165 17.27 -2.01 -12.08
CA GLU A 165 17.97 -0.77 -12.42
C GLU A 165 18.46 -0.74 -13.87
N THR A 166 18.81 -1.90 -14.42
CA THR A 166 19.31 -2.04 -15.81
C THR A 166 18.25 -2.52 -16.80
N ASP A 167 16.97 -2.54 -16.40
CA ASP A 167 15.84 -3.02 -17.21
C ASP A 167 15.91 -4.49 -17.68
N GLN A 168 16.64 -5.35 -16.95
CA GLN A 168 16.90 -6.76 -17.27
C GLN A 168 16.19 -7.75 -16.33
N GLU A 169 15.32 -7.27 -15.44
CA GLU A 169 14.64 -8.08 -14.44
C GLU A 169 13.71 -9.15 -15.04
N THR A 170 13.68 -10.31 -14.39
CA THR A 170 12.73 -11.39 -14.66
C THR A 170 11.51 -11.31 -13.75
N LEU A 171 10.47 -12.12 -14.02
CA LEU A 171 9.33 -12.25 -13.10
C LEU A 171 9.76 -12.80 -11.73
N ALA A 172 10.78 -13.67 -11.69
CA ALA A 172 11.34 -14.19 -10.44
C ALA A 172 12.06 -13.10 -9.64
N ASP A 173 12.79 -12.19 -10.30
CA ASP A 173 13.41 -11.03 -9.64
C ASP A 173 12.35 -10.13 -9.02
N LEU A 174 11.28 -9.84 -9.76
CA LEU A 174 10.19 -8.98 -9.31
C LEU A 174 9.37 -9.62 -8.18
N GLU A 175 9.14 -10.93 -8.24
CA GLU A 175 8.49 -11.68 -7.16
C GLU A 175 9.35 -11.70 -5.90
N TYR A 176 10.67 -11.82 -6.04
CA TYR A 176 11.60 -11.78 -4.93
C TYR A 176 11.66 -10.39 -4.26
N LEU A 177 11.57 -9.31 -5.05
CA LEU A 177 11.66 -7.93 -4.52
C LEU A 177 10.34 -7.37 -3.96
N ARG A 178 9.24 -8.13 -4.02
CA ARG A 178 7.89 -7.64 -3.68
C ARG A 178 7.48 -7.89 -2.23
#